data_AF-B6K5Z0-F1
#
_entry.id   AF-B6K5Z0-F1
#
_cell.length_a   1.000
_cell.length_b   1.000
_cell.length_c   1.000
_cell.angle_alpha   90.00
_cell.angle_beta   90.00
_cell.angle_gamma   90.00
#
_symmetry.space_group_name_H-M   'P 1'
#
loop_
_entity.id
_entity.type
_entity.pdbx_description
1 polymer ?
#
loop_
_entity_poly.entity_id
_entity_poly.type
_entity_poly.pdbx_seq_one_letter_code
_entity_poly.pdbx_strand_id
1 'polypeptide(L)' 'MSSDNIDNETPADEEDEDVEDVDAWDIAVDNSGCKDAYLAMNECYWDKHDWRKCTKEVMEFRKCWEKLHGPLPETGIKPR' A
#
# COMPACT_ATOMS: atom_id res chain seq x y z
N MET A 1 13.73 -37.60 36.93
CA MET A 1 13.90 -36.20 37.38
C MET A 1 14.16 -35.37 36.15
N SER A 2 13.43 -34.26 36.05
CA SER A 2 13.38 -33.25 34.96
C SER A 2 14.77 -32.89 34.39
N SER A 3 14.93 -32.43 33.16
CA SER A 3 14.16 -31.44 32.39
C SER A 3 14.33 -31.77 30.89
N ASP A 4 13.45 -31.36 29.97
CA ASP A 4 13.44 -30.01 29.40
C ASP A 4 12.06 -29.70 28.79
N ASN A 5 11.49 -28.54 29.14
CA ASN A 5 10.40 -27.89 28.43
C ASN A 5 10.98 -26.64 27.76
N ILE A 6 10.77 -26.46 26.46
CA ILE A 6 10.53 -25.17 25.79
C ILE A 6 9.99 -25.55 24.40
N ASP A 7 8.67 -25.64 24.31
CA ASP A 7 7.94 -25.55 23.04
C ASP A 7 6.97 -24.37 23.23
N ASN A 8 7.49 -23.16 22.98
CA ASN A 8 6.66 -21.98 22.77
C ASN A 8 6.06 -22.13 21.36
N GLU A 9 5.01 -22.93 21.24
CA GLU A 9 4.18 -22.95 20.04
C GLU A 9 3.36 -21.66 20.05
N THR A 10 3.87 -20.67 19.32
CA THR A 10 3.07 -19.54 18.84
C THR A 10 1.86 -20.10 18.10
N PRO A 11 0.62 -19.69 18.45
CA PRO A 11 -0.52 -20.06 17.63
C PRO A 11 -0.29 -19.48 16.24
N ALA A 12 -0.16 -20.37 15.26
CA ALA A 12 -0.31 -20.02 13.87
C ALA A 12 -1.70 -19.43 13.74
N ASP A 13 -1.74 -18.12 13.46
CA ASP A 13 -2.95 -17.43 13.01
C ASP A 13 -3.61 -18.31 11.95
N GLU A 14 -4.88 -18.61 12.19
CA GLU A 14 -5.74 -19.35 11.28
C GLU A 14 -5.81 -18.56 9.97
N GLU A 15 -5.07 -19.00 8.95
CA GLU A 15 -5.23 -18.52 7.58
C GLU A 15 -6.61 -18.99 7.10
N ASP A 16 -7.57 -18.07 7.11
CA ASP A 16 -8.89 -18.21 6.50
C ASP A 16 -8.69 -18.52 5.00
N GLU A 17 -9.12 -19.70 4.54
CA GLU A 17 -8.89 -20.22 3.18
C GLU A 17 -9.67 -19.47 2.08
N ASP A 18 -10.31 -18.32 2.40
CA ASP A 18 -11.07 -17.46 1.47
C ASP A 18 -10.28 -16.21 0.99
N VAL A 19 -8.97 -16.10 1.29
CA VAL A 19 -8.12 -14.93 0.97
C VAL A 19 -7.27 -15.15 -0.30
N GLU A 20 -7.51 -16.19 -1.10
CA GLU A 20 -6.66 -16.55 -2.25
C GLU A 20 -6.74 -15.58 -3.46
N ASP A 21 -7.64 -14.59 -3.47
CA ASP A 21 -7.87 -13.70 -4.64
C ASP A 21 -7.63 -12.20 -4.36
N VAL A 22 -7.10 -11.82 -3.20
CA VAL A 22 -6.66 -10.43 -2.96
C VAL A 22 -5.19 -10.25 -3.29
N ASP A 23 -4.88 -9.43 -4.30
CA ASP A 23 -3.49 -9.10 -4.63
C ASP A 23 -2.82 -8.44 -3.41
N ALA A 24 -1.57 -8.81 -3.13
CA ALA A 24 -0.72 -8.14 -2.14
C ALA A 24 -0.68 -6.62 -2.36
N TRP A 25 -0.82 -6.21 -3.62
CA TRP A 25 -0.91 -4.80 -3.98
C TRP A 25 -2.23 -4.13 -3.52
N ASP A 26 -3.38 -4.79 -3.67
CA ASP A 26 -4.66 -4.29 -3.16
C ASP A 26 -4.65 -4.20 -1.62
N ILE A 27 -4.08 -5.21 -0.96
CA ILE A 27 -3.89 -5.20 0.51
C ILE A 27 -3.03 -4.00 0.94
N ALA A 28 -1.96 -3.68 0.19
CA ALA A 28 -1.10 -2.55 0.51
C ALA A 28 -1.81 -1.20 0.31
N VAL A 29 -2.62 -1.06 -0.74
CA VAL A 29 -3.43 0.15 -0.98
C VAL A 29 -4.45 0.34 0.14
N ASP A 30 -5.13 -0.73 0.54
CA ASP A 30 -6.15 -0.69 1.59
C ASP A 30 -5.56 -0.29 2.94
N ASN A 31 -4.40 -0.86 3.27
CA ASN A 31 -3.69 -0.55 4.52
C ASN A 31 -2.93 0.79 4.48
N SER A 32 -2.77 1.41 3.31
CA SER A 32 -1.99 2.66 3.17
C SER A 32 -2.62 3.88 3.86
N GLY A 33 -3.94 3.84 4.13
CA GLY A 33 -4.73 4.97 4.62
C GLY A 33 -5.02 6.04 3.56
N CYS A 34 -4.60 5.84 2.31
CA CYS A 34 -4.79 6.76 1.19
C CYS A 34 -5.58 6.15 0.02
N LYS A 35 -6.34 5.07 0.27
CA LYS A 35 -7.12 4.33 -0.73
C LYS A 35 -7.99 5.23 -1.60
N ASP A 36 -8.76 6.14 -1.00
CA ASP A 36 -9.68 7.02 -1.76
C ASP A 36 -8.94 7.91 -2.77
N ALA A 37 -7.82 8.52 -2.34
CA ALA A 37 -7.02 9.38 -3.22
C ALA A 37 -6.31 8.56 -4.31
N TYR A 38 -5.93 7.32 -3.99
CA TYR A 38 -5.38 6.38 -4.94
C TYR A 38 -6.41 5.96 -6.01
N LEU A 39 -7.63 5.60 -5.60
CA LEU A 39 -8.72 5.23 -6.49
C LEU A 39 -9.12 6.39 -7.41
N ALA A 40 -9.25 7.61 -6.87
CA ALA A 40 -9.56 8.79 -7.68
C ALA A 40 -8.50 9.06 -8.76
N MET A 41 -7.21 8.88 -8.43
CA MET A 41 -6.11 8.99 -9.39
C MET A 41 -6.24 7.94 -10.50
N ASN A 42 -6.52 6.68 -10.13
CA ASN A 42 -6.71 5.59 -11.07
C ASN A 42 -7.92 5.80 -11.98
N GLU A 43 -9.07 6.20 -11.43
CA GLU A 43 -10.27 6.50 -12.20
C GLU A 43 -10.00 7.57 -13.25
N CYS A 44 -9.30 8.64 -12.89
CA CYS A 44 -8.89 9.66 -13.86
C CYS A 44 -7.98 9.10 -14.95
N TYR A 45 -7.04 8.22 -14.60
CA TYR A 45 -6.18 7.57 -15.59
C TYR A 45 -6.98 6.64 -16.50
N TRP A 46 -7.94 5.88 -15.98
CA TRP A 46 -8.79 5.01 -16.81
C TRP A 46 -9.69 5.79 -17.77
N ASP A 47 -10.14 6.98 -17.39
CA ASP A 47 -10.87 7.87 -18.29
C ASP A 47 -9.96 8.48 -19.37
N LYS A 48 -8.84 9.07 -18.95
CA LYS A 48 -8.01 9.92 -19.84
C LYS A 48 -6.83 9.22 -20.49
N HIS A 49 -6.42 8.08 -19.94
CA HIS A 49 -5.20 7.34 -20.23
C HIS A 49 -3.92 8.20 -20.23
N ASP A 50 -3.92 9.29 -19.45
CA ASP A 50 -2.80 10.22 -19.34
C ASP A 50 -2.74 10.85 -17.94
N TRP A 51 -1.79 10.38 -17.13
CA TRP A 51 -1.57 10.85 -15.76
C TRP A 51 -1.26 12.35 -15.67
N ARG A 52 -0.73 12.97 -16.74
CA ARG A 52 -0.47 14.42 -16.78
C ARG A 52 -1.77 15.22 -16.79
N LYS A 53 -2.87 14.64 -17.24
CA LYS A 53 -4.21 15.26 -17.19
C LYS A 53 -4.94 14.99 -15.87
N CYS A 54 -4.31 14.28 -14.95
CA CYS A 54 -4.81 13.91 -13.63
C CYS A 54 -3.97 14.56 -12.51
N THR A 55 -3.36 15.73 -12.79
CA THR A 55 -2.47 16.40 -11.84
C THR A 55 -3.16 16.67 -10.50
N LYS A 56 -4.46 16.96 -10.51
CA LYS A 56 -5.20 17.24 -9.28
C LYS A 56 -5.22 16.00 -8.38
N GLU A 57 -5.65 14.87 -8.93
CA GLU A 57 -5.80 13.60 -8.23
C GLU A 57 -4.45 13.05 -7.77
N VAL A 58 -3.42 13.15 -8.62
CA VAL A 58 -2.03 12.79 -8.27
C VAL A 58 -1.51 13.64 -7.11
N MET A 59 -1.79 14.95 -7.10
CA MET A 59 -1.36 15.84 -6.02
C MET A 59 -2.12 15.59 -4.71
N GLU A 60 -3.39 15.18 -4.78
CA GLU A 60 -4.16 14.77 -3.61
C GLU A 60 -3.61 13.48 -3.00
N PHE A 61 -3.31 12.48 -3.83
CA PHE A 61 -2.65 11.25 -3.39
C PHE A 61 -1.29 11.56 -2.74
N ARG A 62 -0.46 12.38 -3.39
CA ARG A 62 0.83 12.82 -2.84
C ARG A 62 0.68 13.47 -1.46
N LYS A 63 -0.26 14.40 -1.29
CA LYS A 63 -0.51 15.06 0.01
C LYS A 63 -0.96 14.08 1.08
N CYS A 64 -1.84 13.14 0.74
CA CYS A 64 -2.26 12.10 1.66
C CYS A 64 -1.07 11.26 2.11
N TRP A 65 -0.26 10.81 1.13
CA TRP A 65 0.92 10.00 1.39
C TRP A 65 1.93 10.72 2.29
N GLU A 66 2.24 11.98 1.96
CA GLU A 66 3.19 12.79 2.74
C GLU A 66 2.73 13.03 4.18
N LYS A 67 1.42 13.08 4.42
CA LYS A 67 0.84 13.23 5.76
C LYS A 67 1.02 11.98 6.63
N LEU A 68 0.95 10.78 6.05
CA LEU A 68 1.00 9.51 6.79
C LEU A 68 2.40 8.90 6.83
N HIS A 69 3.14 9.00 5.73
CA HIS A 69 4.41 8.29 5.51
C HIS A 69 5.62 9.23 5.41
N GLY A 70 5.40 10.55 5.42
CA GLY A 70 6.46 11.55 5.25
C GLY A 70 6.78 11.89 3.80
N PRO A 71 7.72 12.82 3.54
CA PRO A 71 7.98 13.35 2.20
C PRO A 71 8.31 12.21 1.22
N LEU A 72 7.70 12.24 0.03
CA LEU A 72 8.06 11.30 -1.02
C LEU A 72 9.55 11.49 -1.37
N PRO A 73 10.30 10.39 -1.61
CA PRO A 73 11.67 10.50 -2.06
C PRO A 73 11.65 11.28 -3.39
N GLU A 74 12.33 12.43 -3.41
CA GLU A 74 12.55 13.16 -4.65
C GLU A 74 13.28 12.20 -5.60
N THR A 75 12.59 11.81 -6.68
CA THR A 75 13.07 10.81 -7.63
C THR A 75 14.53 11.07 -7.96
N GLY A 76 15.37 10.07 -7.70
CA GLY A 76 16.81 10.09 -7.92
C GLY A 76 17.17 10.17 -9.40
N ILE A 77 16.82 11.28 -10.05
CA ILE A 77 17.51 11.77 -11.24
C ILE A 77 18.89 12.14 -10.74
N LYS A 78 19.81 11.17 -10.82
CA LYS A 78 21.23 11.44 -10.66
C LYS A 78 21.55 12.50 -11.75
N PRO A 79 22.01 13.71 -11.40
CA PRO A 79 22.55 14.59 -12.42
C PRO A 79 23.66 13.81 -13.15
N ARG A 80 23.64 13.87 -14.49
CA ARG A 80 24.60 13.17 -15.34
C ARG A 80 26.03 13.61 -15.04
#